data_AF-A0ABC7ZI33-F1
#
_entry.id   AF-A0ABC7ZI33-F1
#
_cell.length_a   1.000
_cell.length_b   1.000
_cell.length_c   1.000
_cell.angle_alpha   90.00
_cell.angle_beta   90.00
_cell.angle_gamma   90.00
#
_symmetry.space_group_name_H-M   'P 1'
#
loop_
_entity.id
_entity.type
_entity.pdbx_description
1 polymer ?
#
loop_
_entity_poly.entity_id
_entity_poly.type
_entity_poly.pdbx_seq_one_letter_code
_entity_poly.pdbx_strand_id
1 'polypeptide(L)'
;MKSGQYQTTNTYHRLIEPDKWQSNSDLTNMTSLLKLLTTKNIKQKLGKTAAQSQENNGGGEMIKMFLNNYINSLKLTKLFFHFELLFEKSY
;
A
#
# COMPACT_ATOMS: atom_id res chain seq x y z
N MET A 1 -26.85 -28.84 19.17
CA MET A 1 -25.72 -28.02 18.70
C MET A 1 -25.85 -26.66 19.37
N LYS A 2 -24.74 -26.05 19.79
CA LYS A 2 -24.79 -24.69 20.36
C LYS A 2 -25.23 -23.74 19.23
N SER A 3 -26.05 -22.74 19.55
CA SER A 3 -26.40 -21.67 18.61
C SER A 3 -25.13 -21.10 17.98
N GLY A 4 -25.19 -20.67 16.72
CA GLY A 4 -24.06 -20.09 15.97
C GLY A 4 -22.95 -21.04 15.53
N GLN A 5 -22.97 -22.31 15.95
CA GLN A 5 -21.94 -23.28 15.55
C GLN A 5 -22.32 -23.98 14.24
N TYR A 6 -21.40 -23.95 13.27
CA TYR A 6 -21.60 -24.62 11.98
C TYR A 6 -21.81 -26.13 12.14
N GLN A 7 -22.77 -26.67 11.39
CA GLN A 7 -22.96 -28.12 11.26
C GLN A 7 -21.79 -28.74 10.50
N THR A 8 -21.38 -29.96 10.86
CA THR A 8 -20.28 -30.69 10.22
C THR A 8 -20.65 -31.26 8.86
N THR A 9 -21.93 -31.60 8.65
CA THR A 9 -22.48 -32.05 7.37
C THR A 9 -23.65 -31.15 6.98
N ASN A 10 -23.84 -30.93 5.67
CA ASN A 10 -24.92 -30.10 5.11
C ASN A 10 -24.96 -28.66 5.66
N THR A 11 -23.80 -28.07 5.93
CA THR A 11 -23.63 -26.77 6.61
C THR A 11 -24.43 -25.62 5.99
N TYR A 12 -24.57 -25.60 4.65
CA TYR A 12 -25.21 -24.52 3.91
C TYR A 12 -26.58 -24.90 3.34
N HIS A 13 -27.18 -25.99 3.83
CA HIS A 13 -28.52 -26.41 3.39
C HIS A 13 -29.62 -25.43 3.84
N ARG A 14 -29.31 -24.58 4.83
CA ARG A 14 -30.17 -23.49 5.32
C ARG A 14 -29.31 -22.25 5.59
N LEU A 15 -29.97 -21.10 5.77
CA LEU A 15 -29.31 -19.88 6.26
C LEU A 15 -28.63 -20.16 7.60
N ILE A 16 -27.43 -19.60 7.78
CA ILE A 16 -26.68 -19.72 9.03
C ILE A 16 -27.39 -18.94 10.11
N GLU A 17 -27.72 -19.62 11.21
CA GLU A 17 -28.34 -19.00 12.37
C GLU A 17 -27.29 -18.15 13.11
N PRO A 18 -27.49 -16.82 13.22
CA PRO A 18 -26.56 -15.96 13.92
C PRO A 18 -26.64 -16.19 15.43
N ASP A 19 -25.50 -16.16 16.11
CA ASP A 19 -25.50 -16.09 17.56
C ASP A 19 -26.04 -14.75 18.07
N LYS A 20 -26.63 -14.78 19.27
CA LYS A 20 -27.06 -13.55 19.94
C LYS A 20 -25.82 -12.72 20.29
N TRP A 21 -25.71 -11.53 19.73
CA TRP A 21 -24.67 -10.58 20.08
C TRP A 21 -24.83 -10.09 21.53
N GLN A 22 -23.88 -10.43 22.40
CA GLN A 22 -23.78 -9.92 23.76
C GLN A 22 -22.66 -8.89 23.85
N SER A 23 -23.03 -7.63 23.67
CA SER A 23 -22.11 -6.49 23.42
C SER A 23 -20.96 -6.34 24.41
N ASN A 24 -21.11 -6.70 25.68
CA ASN A 24 -20.06 -6.52 26.68
C ASN A 24 -19.09 -7.71 26.75
N SER A 25 -19.60 -8.95 26.79
CA SER A 25 -18.75 -10.16 26.89
C SER A 25 -18.04 -10.50 25.58
N ASP A 26 -18.71 -10.28 24.44
CA ASP A 26 -18.14 -10.60 23.13
C ASP A 26 -16.98 -9.65 22.79
N LEU A 27 -17.11 -8.37 23.14
CA LEU A 27 -16.04 -7.38 22.92
C LEU A 27 -14.78 -7.70 23.73
N THR A 28 -14.92 -8.14 24.98
CA THR A 28 -13.78 -8.52 25.83
C THR A 28 -12.97 -9.64 25.18
N ASN A 29 -13.65 -10.66 24.67
CA ASN A 29 -13.02 -11.81 24.02
C ASN A 29 -12.45 -11.49 22.63
N MET A 30 -12.91 -10.41 21.99
CA MET A 30 -12.46 -9.99 20.65
C MET A 30 -11.29 -8.99 20.66
N THR A 31 -10.70 -8.66 21.81
CA THR A 31 -9.62 -7.64 21.92
C THR A 31 -8.52 -7.78 20.87
N SER A 32 -8.05 -9.00 20.58
CA SER A 32 -7.03 -9.24 19.55
C SER A 32 -7.49 -8.94 18.13
N LEU A 33 -8.77 -9.17 17.83
CA LEU A 33 -9.38 -8.80 16.55
C LEU A 33 -9.61 -7.29 16.48
N LEU A 34 -10.06 -6.65 17.57
CA LEU A 34 -10.23 -5.20 17.63
C LEU A 34 -8.91 -4.45 17.39
N LYS A 35 -7.77 -4.99 17.88
CA LYS A 35 -6.44 -4.44 17.56
C LYS A 35 -6.16 -4.41 16.06
N LEU A 36 -6.72 -5.33 15.27
CA LEU A 36 -6.54 -5.36 13.81
C LEU A 36 -7.36 -4.28 13.09
N LEU A 37 -8.31 -3.60 13.73
CA LEU A 37 -8.96 -2.43 13.12
C LEU A 37 -7.95 -1.30 12.85
N THR A 38 -6.85 -1.26 13.60
CA THR A 38 -5.73 -0.34 13.37
C THR A 38 -4.85 -0.85 12.23
N THR A 39 -4.77 -0.10 11.12
CA THR A 39 -3.96 -0.45 9.93
C THR A 39 -2.51 -0.81 10.25
N LYS A 40 -1.89 -0.13 11.23
CA LYS A 40 -0.51 -0.44 11.67
C LYS A 40 -0.36 -1.89 12.14
N ASN A 41 -1.33 -2.41 12.88
CA ASN A 41 -1.30 -3.77 13.42
C ASN A 41 -1.53 -4.82 12.32
N ILE A 42 -2.37 -4.52 11.32
CA ILE A 42 -2.48 -5.35 10.11
C ILE A 42 -1.14 -5.39 9.36
N LYS A 43 -0.52 -4.23 9.11
CA LYS A 43 0.77 -4.16 8.42
C LYS A 43 1.84 -4.97 9.15
N GLN A 44 1.88 -4.92 10.48
CA GLN A 44 2.80 -5.72 11.28
C GLN A 44 2.53 -7.22 11.13
N LYS A 45 1.27 -7.65 11.21
CA LYS A 45 0.90 -9.07 11.05
C LYS A 45 1.25 -9.62 9.65
N LEU A 46 1.21 -8.76 8.64
CA LEU A 46 1.56 -9.10 7.25
C LEU A 46 3.06 -8.97 6.93
N GLY A 47 3.92 -8.60 7.89
CA GLY A 47 5.34 -8.35 7.61
C GLY A 47 5.55 -7.16 6.65
N LYS A 48 4.67 -6.16 6.71
CA LYS A 48 4.72 -4.93 5.87
C LYS A 48 5.09 -3.69 6.68
N THR A 49 5.66 -3.87 7.87
CA THR A 49 6.17 -2.75 8.67
C THR A 49 7.41 -2.14 8.01
N ALA A 50 7.51 -0.81 8.14
CA ALA A 50 8.38 0.08 7.38
C ALA A 50 9.88 -0.29 7.30
N ALA A 51 10.40 -1.15 8.19
CA ALA A 51 11.79 -1.59 8.17
C ALA A 51 12.11 -2.58 7.03
N GLN A 52 11.16 -3.41 6.56
CA GLN A 52 11.36 -4.20 5.33
C GLN A 52 11.18 -3.38 4.05
N SER A 53 10.79 -2.10 4.18
CA SER A 53 10.80 -1.13 3.08
C SER A 53 12.10 -0.32 3.04
N GLN A 54 13.04 -0.52 3.98
CA GLN A 54 14.37 0.12 3.93
C GLN A 54 15.29 -0.51 2.88
N GLU A 55 15.06 -1.75 2.45
CA GLU A 55 15.72 -2.30 1.24
C GLU A 55 15.20 -1.64 -0.05
N ASN A 56 14.03 -0.97 -0.01
CA ASN A 56 13.52 -0.14 -1.10
C ASN A 56 13.91 1.35 -0.98
N ASN A 57 14.93 1.69 -0.19
CA ASN A 57 15.56 3.01 -0.27
C ASN A 57 16.19 3.30 -1.66
N GLY A 58 16.34 2.27 -2.51
CA GLY A 58 16.70 2.43 -3.93
C GLY A 58 15.64 3.17 -4.75
N GLY A 59 14.37 3.20 -4.34
CA GLY A 59 13.32 3.92 -5.07
C GLY A 59 13.52 5.44 -5.06
N GLY A 60 13.93 6.00 -3.92
CA GLY A 60 14.22 7.44 -3.81
C GLY A 60 15.47 7.85 -4.58
N GLU A 61 16.50 7.00 -4.62
CA GLU A 61 17.72 7.26 -5.38
C GLU A 61 17.52 7.10 -6.89
N MET A 62 16.74 6.11 -7.32
CA MET A 62 16.35 5.93 -8.73
C MET A 62 15.51 7.10 -9.24
N ILE A 63 14.57 7.60 -8.43
CA ILE A 63 13.79 8.80 -8.78
C ILE A 63 14.71 10.02 -8.88
N LYS A 64 15.65 10.21 -7.95
CA LYS A 64 16.65 11.29 -8.03
C LYS A 64 17.51 11.19 -9.30
N MET A 65 17.99 9.99 -9.64
CA MET A 65 18.79 9.74 -10.84
C MET A 65 17.99 10.03 -12.12
N PHE A 66 16.75 9.55 -12.20
CA PHE A 66 15.86 9.80 -13.32
C PHE A 66 15.57 11.29 -13.50
N LEU A 67 15.25 12.00 -12.41
CA LEU A 67 15.00 13.44 -12.45
C LEU A 67 16.25 14.23 -12.86
N ASN A 68 17.43 13.88 -12.34
CA ASN A 68 18.68 14.53 -12.73
C ASN A 68 18.98 14.33 -14.22
N ASN A 69 18.82 13.11 -14.74
CA ASN A 69 19.02 12.83 -16.16
C ASN A 69 18.03 13.58 -17.05
N TYR A 70 16.76 13.65 -16.64
CA TYR A 70 15.74 14.41 -17.36
C TYR A 70 16.06 15.92 -17.42
N ILE A 71 16.45 16.51 -16.28
CA ILE A 71 16.82 17.93 -16.20
C ILE A 71 18.05 18.23 -17.07
N ASN A 72 19.06 17.36 -17.06
CA ASN A 72 20.27 17.54 -17.86
C ASN A 72 19.95 17.45 -19.37
N SER A 73 19.10 16.51 -19.77
CA SER A 73 18.62 16.40 -21.16
C SER A 73 17.92 17.69 -21.61
N LEU A 74 16.99 18.22 -20.82
CA LEU A 74 16.29 19.48 -21.13
C LEU A 74 17.25 20.67 -21.29
N LYS A 75 18.28 20.77 -20.43
CA LYS A 75 19.30 21.83 -20.53
C LYS A 75 20.09 21.72 -21.84
N LEU A 76 20.48 20.51 -22.22
CA LEU A 76 21.20 20.26 -23.46
C LEU A 76 20.36 20.64 -24.68
N THR A 77 19.09 20.22 -24.70
CA THR A 77 18.14 20.57 -25.77
C THR A 77 17.95 22.09 -25.88
N LYS A 78 17.81 22.78 -24.75
CA LYS A 78 17.69 24.25 -24.74
C LYS A 78 18.95 24.93 -25.29
N LEU A 79 20.13 24.40 -24.97
CA LEU A 79 21.41 24.94 -25.48
C LEU A 79 21.54 24.72 -26.98
N PHE A 80 21.15 23.54 -27.49
CA PHE A 80 21.16 23.23 -28.92
C PHE A 80 20.30 24.21 -29.72
N PHE A 81 19.03 24.41 -29.32
CA PHE A 81 18.14 25.37 -29.98
C PHE A 81 18.67 26.81 -29.95
N HIS A 82 19.36 27.21 -28.87
CA HIS A 82 19.93 28.55 -28.79
C HIS A 82 21.04 28.75 -29.83
N PHE A 83 21.92 27.77 -30.02
CA PHE A 83 22.96 27.82 -31.04
C PHE A 83 22.38 27.74 -32.45
N GLU A 84 21.40 26.88 -32.68
CA GLU A 84 20.71 26.78 -33.97
C GLU A 84 20.11 28.13 -34.41
N LEU A 85 19.40 28.81 -33.50
CA LEU A 85 18.87 30.17 -33.74
C LEU A 85 19.95 31.23 -33.97
N LEU A 86 21.11 31.11 -33.32
CA LEU A 86 22.24 32.02 -33.53
C LEU A 86 22.86 31.84 -34.92
N PHE A 87 22.96 30.60 -35.40
CA PHE A 87 23.48 30.31 -36.73
C PHE A 87 22.50 30.75 -37.83
N GLU A 88 21.19 30.54 -37.66
CA GLU A 88 20.19 31.01 -38.62
C GLU A 88 20.14 32.54 -38.73
N LYS A 89 20.45 33.29 -37.67
CA LYS A 89 20.51 34.76 -37.70
C LYS A 89 21.83 35.34 -38.22
N SER A 90 22.86 34.51 -38.44
CA SER A 90 24.19 34.94 -38.84
C SER A 90 24.45 34.81 -40.35
N TYR A 91 23.44 34.40 -41.14
CA TYR A 91 23.41 34.42 -42.61
C TYR A 91 22.40 35.46 -43.10
#